data_AF-A0A7L2MN68-F1
#
_entry.id   AF-A0A7L2MN68-F1
#
_cell.length_a   1.000
_cell.length_b   1.000
_cell.length_c   1.000
_cell.angle_alpha   90.00
_cell.angle_beta   90.00
_cell.angle_gamma   90.00
#
_symmetry.space_group_name_H-M   'P 1'
#
loop_
_entity.id
_entity.type
_entity.pdbx_description
1 polymer ?
#
loop_
_entity_poly.entity_id
_entity_poly.type
_entity_poly.pdbx_seq_one_letter_code
_entity_poly.pdbx_strand_id
1 'polypeptide(L)' 'PPRVVCSSSCYRTETDTGREPWGLYRVHQFTKVEMFGLTAAERGSESEELLQEFLGLQRQIFSELGLHFR' A
#
# COMPACT_ATOMS: atom_id res chain seq x y z
N PRO A 1 -16.14 10.24 -2.37
CA PRO A 1 -15.13 10.24 -1.30
C PRO A 1 -13.81 10.85 -1.82
N PRO A 2 -13.14 11.74 -1.07
CA PRO A 2 -11.80 12.20 -1.41
C PRO A 2 -10.85 11.01 -1.55
N ARG A 3 -10.09 10.97 -2.65
CA ARG A 3 -9.04 10.01 -2.94
C ARG A 3 -7.77 10.79 -3.22
N VAL A 4 -6.69 10.45 -2.53
CA VAL A 4 -5.41 11.15 -2.64
C VAL A 4 -4.31 10.14 -2.90
N VAL A 5 -3.36 10.53 -3.75
CA VAL A 5 -2.11 9.81 -3.98
C VAL A 5 -0.96 10.64 -3.44
N CYS A 6 -0.01 10.00 -2.76
CA CYS A 6 1.18 10.67 -2.22
C CYS A 6 2.43 9.83 -2.46
N SER A 7 3.50 10.45 -2.94
CA SER A 7 4.84 9.84 -2.99
C SER A 7 5.70 10.44 -1.89
N SER A 8 6.30 9.59 -1.05
CA SER A 8 7.16 10.05 0.04
C SER A 8 8.26 9.06 0.41
N SER A 9 9.31 9.55 1.06
CA SER A 9 10.29 8.71 1.74
C SER A 9 9.72 8.22 3.06
N CYS A 10 9.82 6.91 3.30
CA CYS A 10 9.39 6.23 4.51
C CYS A 10 10.61 5.83 5.33
N TYR A 11 10.52 5.98 6.66
CA TYR A 11 11.57 5.60 7.60
C TYR A 11 11.03 4.57 8.60
N ARG A 12 11.68 3.41 8.73
CA ARG A 12 11.29 2.32 9.66
C ARG A 12 12.48 1.85 10.49
N THR A 13 12.27 1.67 11.79
CA THR A 13 13.33 1.31 12.75
C THR A 13 13.75 -0.16 12.67
N GLU A 14 12.85 -1.06 12.29
CA GLU A 14 13.13 -2.51 12.08
C GLU A 14 13.82 -3.21 13.28
N THR A 15 13.55 -2.75 14.51
CA THR A 15 14.29 -3.07 15.75
C THR A 15 14.20 -4.52 16.25
N ASP A 16 13.31 -5.36 15.70
CA ASP A 16 13.14 -6.76 16.12
C ASP A 16 13.15 -7.71 14.92
N THR A 17 14.31 -7.89 14.28
CA THR A 17 14.41 -8.63 13.02
C THR A 17 15.60 -9.58 12.95
N GLY A 18 15.41 -10.80 13.47
CA GLY A 18 16.25 -11.96 13.13
C GLY A 18 16.09 -12.43 11.67
N ARG A 19 15.72 -11.56 10.73
CA ARG A 19 15.41 -11.90 9.33
C ARG A 19 16.00 -10.89 8.36
N GLU A 20 16.82 -11.43 7.47
CA GLU A 20 17.36 -10.86 6.22
C GLU A 20 18.12 -9.53 6.37
N PRO A 21 19.39 -9.57 6.81
CA PRO A 21 20.25 -8.39 6.88
C PRO A 21 20.78 -7.93 5.51
N TRP A 22 20.44 -8.64 4.43
CA TRP A 22 21.02 -8.41 3.10
C TRP A 22 19.94 -8.12 2.05
N GLY A 23 20.27 -7.22 1.11
CA GLY A 23 19.39 -6.86 0.00
C GLY A 23 18.43 -5.72 0.34
N LEU A 24 17.44 -5.53 -0.54
CA LEU A 24 16.50 -4.39 -0.48
C LEU A 24 15.12 -4.77 0.06
N TYR A 25 14.94 -6.03 0.46
CA TYR A 25 13.63 -6.53 0.93
C TYR A 25 13.19 -5.83 2.23
N ARG A 26 14.14 -5.53 3.13
CA ARG A 26 13.90 -4.80 4.37
C ARG A 26 15.01 -3.77 4.61
N VAL A 27 14.65 -2.49 4.51
CA VAL A 27 15.58 -1.37 4.68
C VAL A 27 14.96 -0.27 5.55
N HIS A 28 15.79 0.51 6.21
CA HIS A 28 15.33 1.61 7.07
C HIS A 28 14.69 2.76 6.29
N GLN A 29 15.02 2.91 5.01
CA GLN A 29 14.53 3.98 4.16
C GLN A 29 14.14 3.46 2.78
N PHE A 30 12.93 3.80 2.33
CA PHE A 30 12.43 3.47 1.00
C PHE A 30 11.41 4.51 0.52
N THR A 31 11.17 4.58 -0.80
CA THR A 31 10.14 5.45 -1.38
C THR A 31 8.85 4.67 -1.58
N LYS A 32 7.70 5.25 -1.23
CA LYS A 32 6.38 4.63 -1.38
C LYS A 32 5.41 5.59 -2.05
N VAL A 33 4.59 5.06 -2.94
CA VAL A 33 3.37 5.72 -3.43
C VAL A 33 2.18 5.15 -2.65
N GLU A 34 1.46 6.00 -1.94
CA GLU A 34 0.33 5.63 -1.09
C GLU A 34 -1.01 6.08 -1.68
N MET A 35 -2.00 5.20 -1.66
CA MET A 35 -3.41 5.54 -1.88
C MET A 35 -4.09 5.79 -0.53
N PHE A 36 -4.72 6.96 -0.39
CA PHE A 36 -5.46 7.32 0.81
C PHE A 36 -6.89 7.74 0.45
N GLY A 37 -7.85 7.30 1.26
CA GLY A 37 -9.26 7.54 1.03
C GLY A 37 -10.00 7.91 2.31
N LEU A 38 -10.91 8.88 2.22
CA LEU A 38 -11.82 9.23 3.30
C LEU A 38 -13.26 8.99 2.83
N THR A 39 -13.98 8.08 3.49
CA THR A 39 -15.37 7.78 3.17
C THR A 39 -16.32 8.38 4.19
N ALA A 40 -17.56 8.59 3.77
CA ALA A 40 -18.67 8.72 4.71
C ALA A 40 -18.95 7.36 5.37
N ALA A 41 -19.78 7.37 6.41
CA ALA A 41 -20.24 6.17 7.11
C ALA A 41 -21.77 6.16 7.20
N GLU A 42 -22.45 6.54 6.13
CA GLU A 42 -23.91 6.70 6.12
C GLU A 42 -24.60 5.34 5.96
N ARG A 43 -24.09 4.49 5.06
CA ARG A 43 -24.59 3.13 4.82
C ARG A 43 -23.82 2.07 5.62
N GLY A 44 -22.60 2.40 6.06
CA GLY A 44 -21.69 1.47 6.72
C GLY A 44 -20.95 0.53 5.76
N SER A 45 -21.15 0.68 4.44
CA SER A 45 -20.50 -0.12 3.39
C SER A 45 -19.42 0.64 2.63
N GLU A 46 -19.37 1.96 2.75
CA GLU A 46 -18.58 2.82 1.88
C GLU A 46 -17.06 2.59 2.00
N SER A 47 -16.57 2.33 3.21
CA SER A 47 -15.14 2.02 3.43
C SER A 47 -14.74 0.69 2.82
N GLU A 48 -15.64 -0.31 2.86
CA GLU A 48 -15.41 -1.62 2.27
C GLU A 48 -15.42 -1.52 0.73
N GLU A 49 -16.36 -0.78 0.16
CA GLU A 49 -16.41 -0.49 -1.27
C GLU A 49 -15.09 0.16 -1.75
N LEU A 50 -14.56 1.13 -0.99
CA LEU A 50 -13.30 1.79 -1.32
C LEU A 50 -12.08 0.87 -1.14
N LEU A 51 -12.09 -0.01 -0.14
CA LEU A 51 -11.06 -1.02 0.03
C LEU A 51 -10.99 -1.95 -1.19
N GLN A 52 -12.13 -2.44 -1.66
CA GLN A 52 -12.18 -3.31 -2.85
C GLN A 52 -11.70 -2.59 -4.11
N GLU A 53 -12.01 -1.29 -4.25
CA GLU A 53 -11.47 -0.43 -5.32
C GLU A 53 -9.93 -0.36 -5.26
N PHE A 54 -9.36 -0.05 -4.09
CA PHE A 54 -7.91 0.03 -3.91
C PHE A 54 -7.20 -1.30 -4.14
N LEU A 55 -7.78 -2.42 -3.67
CA LEU A 55 -7.27 -3.77 -3.96
C LEU A 55 -7.31 -4.08 -5.46
N GLY A 56 -8.36 -3.65 -6.17
CA GLY A 56 -8.45 -3.75 -7.62
C GLY A 56 -7.27 -3.05 -8.32
N LEU A 57 -7.00 -1.80 -7.94
CA LEU A 57 -5.89 -1.01 -8.49
C LEU A 57 -4.52 -1.64 -8.19
N GLN A 58 -4.30 -2.12 -6.97
CA GLN A 58 -3.06 -2.82 -6.61
C GLN A 58 -2.82 -4.06 -7.48
N ARG A 59 -3.85 -4.88 -7.67
CA ARG A 59 -3.76 -6.07 -8.54
C ARG A 59 -3.47 -5.68 -9.98
N GLN A 60 -4.14 -4.66 -10.51
CA GLN A 60 -3.89 -4.15 -11.85
C GLN A 60 -2.42 -3.71 -12.03
N ILE A 61 -1.87 -2.95 -11.07
CA ILE A 61 -0.46 -2.51 -11.11
C ILE A 61 0.48 -3.72 -11.19
N PHE A 62 0.29 -4.73 -10.35
CA PHE A 62 1.14 -5.93 -10.39
C PHE A 62 0.99 -6.72 -11.70
N SER A 63 -0.24 -6.84 -12.22
CA SER A 63 -0.52 -7.49 -13.50
C SER A 63 0.13 -6.77 -14.68
N GLU A 64 0.05 -5.43 -14.72
CA GLU A 64 0.68 -4.61 -15.76
C GLU A 64 2.22 -4.70 -15.72
N LEU A 65 2.80 -4.88 -14.54
CA LEU A 65 4.23 -5.14 -14.36
C LEU A 65 4.63 -6.58 -14.71
N GLY A 66 3.67 -7.47 -15.01
CA GLY A 66 3.94 -8.88 -15.32
C GLY A 66 4.44 -9.68 -14.11
N LEU A 67 4.14 -9.24 -12.89
CA LEU A 67 4.54 -9.91 -11.67
C LEU A 67 3.50 -10.96 -11.28
N HIS A 68 3.95 -12.16 -10.91
CA HIS A 68 3.08 -13.16 -10.30
C HIS A 68 2.85 -12.82 -8.82
N PHE A 69 1.60 -12.76 -8.38
CA PHE A 69 1.22 -12.44 -7.00
C PHE A 69 0.01 -13.28 -6.55
N ARG A 70 -0.32 -13.21 -5.26
CA ARG A 70 -1.50 -13.86 -4.66
C ARG A 70 -2.14 -12.92 -3.65
#